data_AF-A0A948VGT1-F1
#
_entry.id   AF-A0A948VGT1-F1
#
_cell.length_a   1.000
_cell.length_b   1.000
_cell.length_c   1.000
_cell.angle_alpha   90.00
_cell.angle_beta   90.00
_cell.angle_gamma   90.00
#
_symmetry.space_group_name_H-M   'P 1'
#
loop_
_entity.id
_entity.type
_entity.pdbx_description
1 polymer ?
#
loop_
_entity_poly.entity_id
_entity_poly.type
_entity_poly.pdbx_seq_one_letter_code
_entity_poly.pdbx_strand_id
1 'polypeptide(L)'
;GAWSTAVGGHVMSGEDYVQGALREFEEELGVLAGIEFFSKDLYEVNEKLKKFVTVFKTNYNGPFNPNKDDVDLVDFFTIQEIKEMIDGGEQFHPELLFLLKKYFIKT
;
A
#
# COMPACT_ATOMS: atom_id res chain seq x y z
N GLY A 1 2.44 -14.75 -3.03
CA GLY A 1 1.97 -13.40 -3.33
C GLY A 1 3.04 -12.54 -3.97
N ALA A 2 2.81 -11.24 -4.02
CA ALA A 2 3.79 -10.19 -4.28
C ALA A 2 3.68 -9.15 -3.16
N TRP A 3 4.78 -8.52 -2.77
CA TRP A 3 4.78 -7.46 -1.76
C TRP A 3 4.00 -6.23 -2.26
N SER A 4 3.10 -5.70 -1.45
CA SER A 4 2.27 -4.53 -1.78
C SER A 4 2.38 -3.45 -0.70
N THR A 5 1.68 -2.33 -0.87
CA THR A 5 1.48 -1.35 0.21
C THR A 5 0.88 -2.03 1.45
N ALA A 6 1.09 -1.45 2.64
CA ALA A 6 0.65 -2.04 3.89
C ALA A 6 -0.85 -2.37 3.96
N VAL A 7 -1.66 -1.58 3.23
CA VAL A 7 -3.09 -1.76 2.99
C VAL A 7 -3.35 -1.27 1.56
N GLY A 8 -4.28 -1.87 0.82
CA GLY A 8 -4.66 -1.37 -0.50
C GLY A 8 -5.92 -2.00 -1.09
N GLY A 9 -6.89 -1.15 -1.44
CA GLY A 9 -8.11 -1.59 -2.14
C GLY A 9 -8.79 -0.48 -2.92
N HIS A 10 -10.02 -0.75 -3.35
CA HIS A 10 -10.80 0.18 -4.17
C HIS A 10 -11.80 0.95 -3.32
N VAL A 11 -11.99 2.23 -3.65
CA VAL A 11 -13.08 3.03 -3.07
C VAL A 11 -14.41 2.52 -3.63
N MET A 12 -15.33 2.10 -2.76
CA MET A 12 -16.63 1.60 -3.17
C MET A 12 -17.60 2.75 -3.49
N SER A 13 -18.70 2.43 -4.19
CA SER A 13 -19.75 3.42 -4.46
C SER A 13 -20.34 3.93 -3.15
N GLY A 14 -20.33 5.24 -2.94
CA GLY A 14 -20.82 5.89 -1.72
C GLY A 14 -19.75 6.12 -0.65
N GLU A 15 -18.51 5.66 -0.86
CA GLU A 15 -17.37 5.94 0.01
C GLU A 15 -16.54 7.13 -0.52
N ASP A 16 -15.95 7.90 0.40
CA ASP A 16 -14.79 8.73 0.11
C ASP A 16 -13.47 7.94 0.28
N TYR A 17 -12.35 8.57 -0.07
CA TYR A 17 -11.03 7.92 0.01
C TYR A 17 -10.60 7.55 1.43
N VAL A 18 -11.02 8.34 2.44
CA VAL A 18 -10.67 8.08 3.85
C VAL A 18 -11.49 6.89 4.35
N GLN A 19 -12.78 6.85 4.03
CA GLN A 19 -13.66 5.74 4.37
C GLN A 19 -13.17 4.42 3.76
N GLY A 20 -12.86 4.42 2.45
CA GLY A 20 -12.30 3.25 1.79
C GLY A 20 -10.97 2.82 2.42
N ALA A 21 -10.04 3.75 2.67
CA ALA A 21 -8.75 3.42 3.29
C ALA A 21 -8.88 2.83 4.70
N LEU A 22 -9.79 3.34 5.52
CA LEU A 22 -10.05 2.80 6.86
C LEU A 22 -10.71 1.42 6.81
N ARG A 23 -11.69 1.22 5.90
CA ARG A 23 -12.33 -0.09 5.72
C ARG A 23 -11.32 -1.15 5.31
N GLU A 24 -10.53 -0.90 4.26
CA GLU A 24 -9.49 -1.85 3.80
C GLU A 24 -8.44 -2.11 4.89
N PHE A 25 -8.10 -1.10 5.72
CA PHE A 25 -7.17 -1.30 6.85
C PHE A 25 -7.74 -2.28 7.87
N GLU A 26 -9.01 -2.11 8.26
CA GLU A 26 -9.67 -3.04 9.17
C GLU A 26 -9.82 -4.44 8.55
N GLU A 27 -10.19 -4.55 7.28
CA GLU A 27 -10.36 -5.82 6.56
C GLU A 27 -9.03 -6.59 6.44
N GLU A 28 -7.95 -5.92 6.00
CA GLU A 28 -6.67 -6.59 5.75
C GLU A 28 -5.87 -6.85 7.03
N LEU A 29 -5.83 -5.90 7.97
CA LEU A 29 -4.94 -5.96 9.15
C LEU A 29 -5.68 -6.21 10.47
N GLY A 30 -7.02 -6.21 10.46
CA GLY A 30 -7.86 -6.49 11.62
C GLY A 30 -7.83 -5.39 12.69
N VAL A 31 -7.34 -4.20 12.36
CA VAL A 31 -7.11 -3.08 13.29
C VAL A 31 -7.28 -1.74 12.59
N LEU A 32 -7.42 -0.68 13.38
CA LEU A 32 -7.47 0.70 12.90
C LEU A 32 -6.46 1.58 13.65
N ALA A 33 -5.83 2.49 12.90
CA ALA A 33 -5.01 3.56 13.45
C ALA A 33 -5.32 4.87 12.71
N GLY A 34 -4.89 6.00 13.30
CA GLY A 34 -5.02 7.29 12.64
C GLY A 34 -4.23 7.34 11.33
N ILE A 35 -4.87 7.77 10.25
CA ILE A 35 -4.24 7.95 8.93
C ILE A 35 -4.13 9.43 8.59
N GLU A 36 -3.05 9.80 7.91
CA GLU A 36 -2.81 11.15 7.40
C GLU A 36 -2.70 11.09 5.88
N PHE A 37 -3.36 12.02 5.17
CA PHE A 37 -3.19 12.15 3.73
C PHE A 37 -1.71 12.39 3.39
N PHE A 38 -1.20 11.66 2.40
CA PHE A 38 0.17 11.78 1.94
C PHE A 38 0.25 12.33 0.51
N SER A 39 -0.42 11.67 -0.44
CA SER A 39 -0.41 12.09 -1.83
C SER A 39 -1.66 11.63 -2.59
N LYS A 40 -1.87 12.23 -3.77
CA LYS A 40 -2.83 11.73 -4.76
C LYS A 40 -2.16 11.74 -6.13
N ASP A 41 -2.11 10.57 -6.74
CA ASP A 41 -1.32 10.31 -7.93
C ASP A 41 -2.16 9.69 -9.03
N LEU A 42 -1.78 9.99 -10.28
CA LEU A 42 -2.28 9.27 -11.43
C LEU A 42 -1.28 8.15 -11.75
N TYR A 43 -1.68 6.91 -11.48
CA TYR A 43 -0.94 5.73 -11.86
C TYR A 43 -1.39 5.27 -13.25
N GLU A 44 -0.46 5.26 -14.20
CA GLU A 44 -0.71 4.87 -15.58
C GLU A 44 0.16 3.68 -15.96
N VAL A 45 -0.46 2.56 -16.34
CA VAL A 45 0.26 1.41 -16.90
C VAL A 45 0.41 1.56 -18.41
N ASN A 46 -0.61 2.10 -19.05
CA ASN A 46 -0.65 2.43 -20.48
C ASN A 46 -1.81 3.41 -20.73
N GLU A 47 -2.07 3.76 -21.99
CA GLU A 47 -3.15 4.69 -22.37
C GLU A 47 -4.56 4.23 -21.94
N LYS A 48 -4.77 2.94 -21.67
CA LYS A 48 -6.08 2.35 -21.34
C LYS A 48 -6.29 2.14 -19.85
N LEU A 49 -5.23 1.93 -19.07
CA LEU A 49 -5.32 1.66 -17.64
C LEU A 49 -4.73 2.81 -16.83
N LYS A 50 -5.62 3.64 -16.32
CA LYS A 50 -5.32 4.81 -15.50
C LYS A 50 -6.10 4.72 -14.20
N LYS A 51 -5.44 4.96 -13.07
CA LYS A 51 -6.05 4.95 -11.75
C LYS A 51 -5.63 6.18 -10.97
N PHE A 52 -6.58 6.81 -10.31
CA PHE A 52 -6.26 7.75 -9.24
C PHE A 52 -5.98 6.95 -7.97
N VAL A 53 -4.76 7.07 -7.46
CA VAL A 53 -4.33 6.43 -6.22
C VAL A 53 -4.19 7.53 -5.17
N THR A 54 -4.95 7.44 -4.09
CA THR A 54 -4.80 8.32 -2.93
C THR A 54 -4.03 7.55 -1.86
N VAL A 55 -2.89 8.08 -1.46
CA VAL A 55 -2.00 7.43 -0.49
C VAL A 55 -2.17 8.12 0.86
N PHE A 56 -2.33 7.30 1.89
CA PHE A 56 -2.29 7.72 3.28
C PHE A 56 -1.08 7.10 3.97
N LYS A 57 -0.62 7.71 5.05
CA LYS A 57 0.43 7.18 5.93
C LYS A 57 -0.10 7.04 7.35
N THR A 58 0.47 6.11 8.09
CA THR A 58 0.20 5.92 9.52
C THR A 58 1.47 5.46 10.22
N ASN A 59 1.51 5.62 11.55
CA ASN A 59 2.53 5.03 12.41
C ASN A 59 1.82 4.13 13.41
N TYR A 60 1.96 2.82 13.23
CA TYR A 60 1.34 1.82 14.10
C TYR A 60 2.24 0.59 14.17
N ASN A 61 2.57 0.16 15.39
CA ASN A 61 3.51 -0.93 15.64
C ASN A 61 2.81 -2.26 15.98
N GLY A 62 1.50 -2.35 15.76
CA GLY A 62 0.69 -3.48 16.17
C GLY A 62 0.07 -3.33 17.57
N PRO A 63 -0.54 -4.42 18.09
CA PRO A 63 -0.62 -5.74 17.45
C PRO A 63 -1.44 -5.71 16.16
N PHE A 64 -1.10 -6.57 15.18
CA PHE A 64 -1.89 -6.78 13.97
C PHE A 64 -2.67 -8.09 14.09
N ASN A 65 -3.79 -8.19 13.39
CA ASN A 65 -4.55 -9.44 13.22
C ASN A 65 -4.93 -9.62 11.74
N PRO A 66 -3.95 -9.92 10.85
CA PRO A 66 -4.20 -9.92 9.42
C PRO A 66 -5.23 -10.96 8.98
N ASN A 67 -6.08 -10.60 8.02
CA ASN A 67 -6.99 -11.54 7.40
C ASN A 67 -6.20 -12.48 6.48
N LYS A 68 -6.21 -13.78 6.80
CA LYS A 68 -5.44 -14.80 6.08
C LYS A 68 -5.98 -15.12 4.69
N ASP A 69 -7.21 -14.71 4.39
CA ASP A 69 -7.79 -14.88 3.05
C ASP A 69 -7.21 -13.86 2.06
N ASP A 70 -6.76 -12.70 2.55
CA ASP A 70 -6.28 -11.58 1.72
C ASP A 70 -4.77 -11.30 1.90
N VAL A 71 -4.20 -11.57 3.08
CA VAL A 71 -2.83 -11.22 3.46
C VAL A 71 -2.04 -12.47 3.88
N ASP A 72 -1.04 -12.81 3.06
CA ASP A 72 -0.11 -13.92 3.33
C ASP A 72 0.82 -13.63 4.53
N LEU A 73 1.36 -12.40 4.59
CA LEU A 73 2.38 -11.98 5.55
C LEU A 73 2.40 -10.46 5.71
N VAL A 74 2.67 -9.98 6.93
CA VAL A 74 2.96 -8.58 7.25
C VAL A 74 4.34 -8.53 7.90
N ASP A 75 5.19 -7.62 7.43
CA ASP A 75 6.54 -7.44 7.98
C ASP A 75 7.00 -5.98 7.85
N PHE A 76 8.06 -5.64 8.58
CA PHE A 76 8.67 -4.31 8.58
C PHE A 76 10.00 -4.33 7.84
N PHE A 77 10.17 -3.37 6.94
CA PHE A 77 11.39 -3.20 6.16
C PHE A 77 11.88 -1.76 6.23
N THR A 78 13.18 -1.60 6.36
CA THR A 78 13.87 -0.36 6.06
C THR A 78 13.88 -0.12 4.55
N ILE A 79 14.07 1.14 4.14
CA ILE A 79 14.23 1.48 2.71
C ILE A 79 15.44 0.75 2.09
N GLN A 80 16.47 0.44 2.87
CA GLN A 80 17.64 -0.29 2.37
C GLN A 80 17.30 -1.75 2.08
N GLU A 81 16.60 -2.44 2.99
CA GLU A 81 16.12 -3.81 2.76
C GLU A 81 15.18 -3.88 1.55
N ILE A 82 14.27 -2.92 1.40
CA ILE A 82 13.38 -2.85 0.23
C ILE A 82 14.18 -2.76 -1.07
N LYS A 83 15.26 -1.96 -1.12
CA LYS A 83 16.13 -1.87 -2.31
C LYS A 83 16.81 -3.20 -2.60
N GLU A 84 17.36 -3.86 -1.58
CA GLU A 84 18.02 -5.15 -1.71
C GLU A 84 17.05 -6.24 -2.18
N MET A 85 15.80 -6.23 -1.70
CA MET A 85 14.73 -7.12 -2.17
C MET A 85 14.39 -6.89 -3.64
N ILE A 86 14.28 -5.62 -4.06
CA ILE A 86 14.03 -5.25 -5.46
C ILE A 86 15.19 -5.75 -6.34
N ASP A 87 16.44 -5.48 -5.95
CA ASP A 87 17.63 -5.91 -6.70
C ASP A 87 17.80 -7.44 -6.70
N GLY A 88 17.34 -8.10 -5.63
CA GLY A 88 17.30 -9.55 -5.47
C GLY A 88 16.21 -10.25 -6.28
N GLY A 89 15.29 -9.49 -6.91
CA GLY A 89 14.24 -10.04 -7.77
C GLY A 89 12.98 -10.51 -7.03
N GLU A 90 12.76 -10.07 -5.80
CA GLU A 90 11.49 -10.27 -5.10
C GLU A 90 10.33 -9.67 -5.90
N GLN A 91 9.14 -10.30 -5.80
CA GLN A 91 7.97 -9.82 -6.54
C GLN A 91 7.27 -8.71 -5.76
N PHE A 92 7.05 -7.58 -6.41
CA PHE A 92 6.31 -6.44 -5.87
C PHE A 92 5.12 -6.10 -6.76
N HIS A 93 4.03 -5.65 -6.14
CA HIS A 93 2.93 -5.07 -6.87
C HIS A 93 3.42 -3.79 -7.60
N PRO A 94 3.10 -3.63 -8.90
CA PRO A 94 3.60 -2.49 -9.69
C PRO A 94 3.26 -1.10 -9.12
N GLU A 95 2.13 -0.95 -8.43
CA GLU A 95 1.76 0.31 -7.77
C GLU A 95 2.67 0.64 -6.59
N LEU A 96 3.09 -0.37 -5.80
CA LEU A 96 4.06 -0.16 -4.73
C LEU A 96 5.41 0.29 -5.31
N LEU A 97 5.90 -0.36 -6.37
CA LEU A 97 7.15 0.05 -7.02
C LEU A 97 7.09 1.49 -7.55
N PHE A 98 5.94 1.89 -8.11
CA PHE A 98 5.71 3.26 -8.56
C PHE A 98 5.83 4.25 -7.40
N LEU A 99 5.16 3.98 -6.27
CA LEU A 99 5.19 4.86 -5.09
C LEU A 99 6.57 4.92 -4.45
N LEU A 100 7.25 3.77 -4.30
CA LEU A 100 8.60 3.69 -3.76
C LEU A 100 9.59 4.52 -4.58
N LYS A 101 9.60 4.36 -5.90
CA LYS A 101 10.46 5.15 -6.80
C LYS A 101 10.15 6.64 -6.76
N LYS A 102 8.87 7.01 -6.64
CA LYS A 102 8.47 8.41 -6.64
C LYS A 102 8.84 9.14 -5.36
N TYR A 103 8.73 8.48 -4.20
CA TYR A 103 8.78 9.16 -2.90
C TYR A 103 9.95 8.76 -1.99
N PHE A 104 10.47 7.54 -2.12
CA PHE A 104 11.40 6.97 -1.12
C PHE A 104 12.75 6.53 -1.71
N ILE A 105 12.76 6.12 -2.97
CA ILE A 105 13.96 5.68 -3.69
C ILE A 105 14.31 6.80 -4.68
N LYS A 106 15.16 7.73 -4.25
CA LYS A 106 15.76 8.71 -5.16
C LYS A 106 16.69 7.97 -6.14
N THR A 107 16.44 8.14 -7.44
CA THR A 107 17.42 7.89 -8.50
C THR A 107 18.57 8.86 -8.45
#